data_AF-A0A484KD09-F1
#
_entry.id   AF-A0A484KD09-F1
#
_cell.length_a   1.000
_cell.length_b   1.000
_cell.length_c   1.000
_cell.angle_alpha   90.00
_cell.angle_beta   90.00
_cell.angle_gamma   90.00
#
_symmetry.space_group_name_H-M   'P 1'
#
loop_
_entity.id
_entity.type
_entity.pdbx_description
1 polymer ?
#
loop_
_entity_poly.entity_id
_entity_poly.type
_entity_poly.pdbx_seq_one_letter_code
_entity_poly.pdbx_strand_id
1 'polypeptide(L)'
;MSTCFLWFVLAIYLDNIVPNSSGVRKSIFYFLIPGYWTGKGGDNVSEGSICNCTGAIPESESSVPDDEDVLEEENTVKQQANERKIDSTVAVQLCGLVKMYPSSRNISCCNCKMNSPYHALKGLWVNFAKDQLFCLLGPNGAGKTTIINCLTGITPVTDGDALIYGCSIRSSTGMSKIRQMIGVCPQFDILWDELSGQEHLQLFATIKGLSPASIKSVVHNALAEVKLTDAARMRASSYSGGMRRRLSVAIALIGEPKLVILDEPTTGMDPITRRHVWDIIEGAKKGRAIILTTHSMEEADILSDRIGIMAKGRLRCIGTSIRLKSKFGTGFIANVSFSGGTSTTEDTLRTDQHQAVKHFFKTHLDVVPKEENKSFLTFVIPHDKESLLMEFFTELKDREGEFGISDIQLGLTTLEEVFLNIAKQAELESAAAEGSFATLTLNSGSSLQIPVGARYIGIPGTEFAENHGGIMVIVNWEQDDSGRLCISGHSEEMPIPPHIEMTASPMTTSGWGFRQRRQIRGVVIDPAQMNYTNVN
;
A
#
# COMPACT_ATOMS: atom_id res chain seq x y z
N MET A 1 -5.09 -49.40 23.39
CA MET A 1 -5.49 -48.19 24.16
C MET A 1 -4.28 -47.35 24.58
N SER A 2 -3.31 -47.89 25.33
CA SER A 2 -2.11 -47.14 25.78
C SER A 2 -1.27 -46.54 24.64
N THR A 3 -1.03 -47.33 23.57
CA THR A 3 -0.31 -46.85 22.38
C THR A 3 -1.06 -45.74 21.64
N CYS A 4 -2.39 -45.85 21.50
CA CYS A 4 -3.21 -44.83 20.85
C CYS A 4 -3.19 -43.52 21.64
N PHE A 5 -3.26 -43.59 22.97
CA PHE A 5 -3.13 -42.42 23.84
C PHE A 5 -1.74 -41.77 23.75
N LEU A 6 -0.68 -42.58 23.70
CA LEU A 6 0.69 -42.08 23.53
C LEU A 6 0.86 -41.36 22.18
N TRP A 7 0.38 -41.97 21.09
CA TRP A 7 0.40 -41.34 19.76
C TRP A 7 -0.47 -40.08 19.70
N PHE A 8 -1.59 -40.03 20.40
CA PHE A 8 -2.44 -38.84 20.49
C PHE A 8 -1.76 -37.69 21.24
N VAL A 9 -1.11 -37.98 22.38
CA VAL A 9 -0.34 -36.99 23.14
C VAL A 9 0.87 -36.52 22.33
N LEU A 10 1.56 -37.44 21.65
CA LEU A 10 2.68 -37.11 20.75
C LEU A 10 2.21 -36.27 19.57
N ALA A 11 1.05 -36.56 18.99
CA ALA A 11 0.46 -35.77 17.90
C ALA A 11 0.14 -34.35 18.36
N ILE A 12 -0.49 -34.17 19.53
CA ILE A 12 -0.74 -32.84 20.10
C ILE A 12 0.58 -32.10 20.38
N TYR A 13 1.57 -32.78 20.93
CA TYR A 13 2.88 -32.21 21.22
C TYR A 13 3.59 -31.76 19.93
N LEU A 14 3.62 -32.63 18.91
CA LEU A 14 4.24 -32.34 17.62
C LEU A 14 3.49 -31.24 16.87
N ASP A 15 2.15 -31.21 16.88
CA ASP A 15 1.37 -30.17 16.19
C ASP A 15 1.61 -28.76 16.78
N ASN A 16 1.97 -28.66 18.07
CA ASN A 16 2.31 -27.38 18.70
C ASN A 16 3.78 -26.94 18.48
N ILE A 17 4.66 -27.85 18.03
CA ILE A 17 6.13 -27.64 17.96
C ILE A 17 6.66 -27.69 16.52
N VAL A 18 6.10 -28.57 15.68
CA VAL A 18 6.48 -28.76 14.28
C VAL A 18 5.95 -27.57 13.46
N PRO A 19 6.75 -27.03 12.54
CA PRO A 19 6.32 -25.91 11.72
C PRO A 19 5.16 -26.28 10.79
N ASN A 20 3.98 -25.75 11.09
CA ASN A 20 2.89 -25.67 10.14
C ASN A 20 3.02 -24.39 9.30
N SER A 21 2.40 -24.38 8.11
CA SER A 21 2.38 -23.24 7.19
C SER A 21 1.68 -21.99 7.76
N SER A 22 0.92 -22.15 8.86
CA SER A 22 0.17 -21.10 9.54
C SER A 22 0.18 -21.33 11.05
N GLY A 23 0.51 -20.29 11.83
CA GLY A 23 0.50 -20.32 13.30
C GLY A 23 1.85 -20.03 13.98
N VAL A 24 1.79 -19.63 15.25
CA VAL A 24 2.96 -19.33 16.08
C VAL A 24 3.42 -20.60 16.79
N ARG A 25 4.70 -20.96 16.64
CA ARG A 25 5.31 -22.09 17.37
C ARG A 25 5.26 -21.83 18.86
N LYS A 26 4.97 -22.87 19.65
CA LYS A 26 5.14 -22.80 21.10
C LYS A 26 6.50 -23.37 21.46
N SER A 27 7.14 -22.81 22.49
CA SER A 27 8.33 -23.39 23.12
C SER A 27 8.14 -24.89 23.40
N ILE A 28 9.21 -25.66 23.23
CA ILE A 28 9.28 -27.12 23.48
C ILE A 28 8.75 -27.47 24.89
N PHE A 29 8.90 -26.55 25.85
CA PHE A 29 8.46 -26.71 27.24
C PHE A 29 7.17 -25.93 27.58
N TYR A 30 6.31 -25.62 26.60
CA TYR A 30 5.10 -24.81 26.83
C TYR A 30 4.20 -25.37 27.95
N PHE A 31 4.16 -26.69 28.11
CA PHE A 31 3.37 -27.40 29.13
C PHE A 31 3.95 -27.27 30.55
N LEU A 32 5.18 -26.79 30.73
CA LEU A 32 5.78 -26.52 32.05
C LEU A 32 5.55 -25.08 32.50
N ILE A 33 5.03 -24.21 31.63
CA ILE A 33 4.76 -22.81 31.96
C ILE A 33 3.47 -22.76 32.79
N PRO A 34 3.49 -22.28 34.05
CA PRO A 34 2.29 -22.22 34.89
C PRO A 34 1.14 -21.44 34.24
N GLY A 35 1.48 -20.41 33.44
CA GLY A 35 0.53 -19.61 32.67
C GLY A 35 -0.26 -20.39 31.62
N TYR A 36 0.26 -21.51 31.09
CA TYR A 36 -0.45 -22.36 30.13
C TYR A 36 -1.66 -23.05 30.77
N TRP A 37 -1.51 -23.58 31.99
CA TRP A 37 -2.58 -24.29 32.71
C TRP A 37 -3.53 -23.36 33.44
N THR A 38 -3.05 -22.20 33.88
CA THR A 38 -3.81 -21.28 34.73
C THR A 38 -4.44 -20.11 33.98
N GLY A 39 -4.07 -19.90 32.71
CA GLY A 39 -4.57 -18.78 31.89
C GLY A 39 -4.23 -17.39 32.43
N LYS A 40 -3.30 -17.29 33.39
CA LYS A 40 -2.97 -16.06 34.13
C LYS A 40 -1.51 -15.62 34.02
N GLY A 41 -0.74 -16.17 33.09
CA GLY A 41 0.68 -15.84 32.96
C GLY A 41 1.06 -15.44 31.55
N GLY A 42 1.48 -14.18 31.37
CA GLY A 42 2.26 -13.77 30.20
C GLY A 42 2.12 -12.30 29.81
N ASP A 43 2.61 -11.38 30.64
CA ASP A 43 2.95 -10.02 30.18
C ASP A 43 4.33 -9.97 29.50
N ASN A 44 5.13 -11.03 29.55
CA ASN A 44 6.42 -11.11 28.86
C ASN A 44 6.64 -12.52 28.30
N VAL A 45 6.31 -12.74 27.03
CA VAL A 45 6.86 -13.86 26.27
C VAL A 45 8.14 -13.36 25.61
N SER A 46 9.26 -13.52 26.32
CA SER A 46 10.58 -13.58 25.72
C SER A 46 10.82 -15.03 25.31
N GLU A 47 10.65 -15.37 24.03
CA GLU A 47 11.05 -16.70 23.55
C GLU A 47 12.54 -16.73 23.20
N GLY A 48 13.19 -17.75 23.76
CA GLY A 48 14.64 -17.96 23.73
C GLY A 48 15.18 -18.20 22.32
N SER A 49 16.06 -17.30 21.92
CA SER A 49 17.02 -17.52 20.85
C SER A 49 18.17 -18.39 21.40
N ILE A 50 18.21 -19.66 21.04
CA ILE A 50 19.46 -20.44 21.13
C ILE A 50 20.27 -20.10 19.86
N CYS A 51 20.82 -18.88 19.83
CA CYS A 51 22.07 -18.52 19.16
C CYS A 51 22.39 -17.08 19.56
N ASN A 52 23.23 -16.92 20.58
CA ASN A 52 23.71 -15.62 21.02
C ASN A 52 24.86 -15.19 20.09
N CYS A 53 24.50 -14.68 18.92
CA CYS A 53 25.36 -13.77 18.18
C CYS A 53 24.78 -12.38 18.42
N THR A 54 25.30 -11.67 19.43
CA THR A 54 25.09 -10.24 19.63
C THR A 54 25.71 -9.49 18.45
N GLY A 55 25.03 -9.52 17.31
CA GLY A 55 25.19 -8.53 16.26
C GLY A 55 24.41 -7.30 16.72
N ALA A 56 25.10 -6.18 16.84
CA ALA A 56 24.52 -4.90 17.20
C ALA A 56 23.19 -4.69 16.46
N ILE A 57 22.17 -4.34 17.23
CA ILE A 57 20.93 -3.75 16.72
C ILE A 57 21.37 -2.60 15.82
N PRO A 58 21.09 -2.62 14.51
CA PRO A 58 21.20 -1.40 13.73
C PRO A 58 20.24 -0.42 14.39
N GLU A 59 20.76 0.74 14.83
CA GLU A 59 19.95 1.85 15.30
C GLU A 59 18.76 2.00 14.35
N SER A 60 17.56 2.14 14.92
CA SER A 60 16.37 2.46 14.14
C SER A 60 16.72 3.67 13.29
N GLU A 61 16.84 3.50 11.98
CA GLU A 61 16.94 4.63 11.05
C GLU A 61 15.74 5.51 11.33
N SER A 62 15.98 6.60 12.06
CA SER A 62 15.02 7.66 12.31
C SER A 62 14.88 8.46 11.02
N SER A 63 14.30 7.84 10.00
CA SER A 63 13.75 8.58 8.88
C SER A 63 12.54 9.32 9.40
N VAL A 64 12.58 10.65 9.36
CA VAL A 64 11.44 11.52 9.62
C VAL A 64 10.27 11.02 8.75
N PRO A 65 9.04 10.86 9.31
CA PRO A 65 7.88 10.56 8.49
C PRO A 65 7.72 11.63 7.42
N ASP A 66 7.55 11.23 6.16
CA ASP A 66 7.50 12.17 5.02
C ASP A 66 6.26 13.08 5.05
N ASP A 67 5.26 12.70 5.85
CA ASP A 67 3.98 13.36 5.96
C ASP A 67 3.71 13.84 7.39
N GLU A 68 3.38 15.12 7.52
CA GLU A 68 2.99 15.74 8.79
C GLU A 68 1.83 14.99 9.46
N ASP A 69 0.82 14.57 8.69
CA ASP A 69 -0.36 13.87 9.23
C ASP A 69 0.06 12.48 9.81
N VAL A 70 1.08 11.83 9.25
CA VAL A 70 1.66 10.58 9.79
C VAL A 70 2.49 10.85 11.04
N LEU A 71 3.29 11.91 11.05
CA LEU A 71 4.09 12.29 12.21
C LEU A 71 3.20 12.68 13.40
N GLU A 72 2.12 13.41 13.17
CA GLU A 72 1.11 13.74 14.18
C GLU A 72 0.44 12.49 14.75
N GLU A 73 0.05 11.55 13.88
CA GLU A 73 -0.51 10.26 14.31
C GLU A 73 0.51 9.48 15.14
N GLU A 74 1.76 9.38 14.69
CA GLU A 74 2.83 8.67 15.38
C GLU A 74 3.11 9.28 16.77
N ASN A 75 3.16 10.61 16.86
CA ASN A 75 3.34 11.32 18.12
C ASN A 75 2.17 11.08 19.08
N THR A 76 0.93 11.10 18.55
CA THR A 76 -0.28 10.83 19.32
C THR A 76 -0.25 9.41 19.89
N VAL A 77 0.08 8.41 19.06
CA VAL A 77 0.16 7.01 19.49
C VAL A 77 1.27 6.82 20.53
N LYS A 78 2.46 7.40 20.30
CA LYS A 78 3.58 7.33 21.26
C LYS A 78 3.21 7.94 22.61
N GLN A 79 2.52 9.08 22.61
CA GLN A 79 2.05 9.71 23.85
C GLN A 79 1.04 8.81 24.58
N GLN A 80 0.04 8.28 23.87
CA GLN A 80 -0.95 7.36 24.44
C GLN A 80 -0.31 6.09 25.01
N ALA A 81 0.67 5.52 24.30
CA ALA A 81 1.42 4.35 24.73
C ALA A 81 2.24 4.63 26.01
N ASN A 82 2.89 5.80 26.10
CA ASN A 82 3.63 6.23 27.28
C ASN A 82 2.73 6.46 28.49
N GLU A 83 1.56 7.07 28.28
CA GLU A 83 0.57 7.32 29.34
C GLU A 83 -0.19 6.05 29.76
N ARG A 84 0.00 4.92 29.04
CA ARG A 84 -0.79 3.67 29.19
C ARG A 84 -2.29 3.92 29.17
N LYS A 85 -2.72 4.97 28.48
CA LYS A 85 -4.12 5.37 28.41
C LYS A 85 -4.78 4.60 27.28
N ILE A 86 -5.63 3.63 27.65
CA ILE A 86 -6.46 2.94 26.67
C ILE A 86 -7.58 3.91 26.27
N ASP A 87 -7.43 4.54 25.12
CA ASP A 87 -8.49 5.40 24.58
C ASP A 87 -9.71 4.53 24.23
N SER A 88 -10.85 4.88 24.82
CA SER A 88 -12.12 4.19 24.56
C SER A 88 -12.61 4.33 23.13
N THR A 89 -12.08 5.26 22.34
CA THR A 89 -12.43 5.47 20.93
C THR A 89 -11.61 4.61 19.97
N VAL A 90 -10.49 4.03 20.43
CA VAL A 90 -9.57 3.25 19.59
C VAL A 90 -9.92 1.76 19.66
N ALA A 91 -10.05 1.13 18.49
CA ALA A 91 -10.27 -0.31 18.37
C ALA A 91 -8.95 -1.08 18.31
N VAL A 92 -7.97 -0.55 17.57
CA VAL A 92 -6.64 -1.16 17.43
C VAL A 92 -5.59 -0.06 17.48
N GLN A 93 -4.58 -0.25 18.31
CA GLN A 93 -3.45 0.66 18.43
C GLN A 93 -2.17 -0.09 18.04
N LEU A 94 -1.46 0.37 17.02
CA LEU A 94 -0.16 -0.18 16.60
C LEU A 94 0.96 0.62 17.28
N CYS A 95 1.76 -0.03 18.12
CA CYS A 95 2.85 0.59 18.86
C CYS A 95 4.20 0.12 18.32
N GLY A 96 4.73 0.83 17.32
CA GLY A 96 6.05 0.57 16.76
C GLY A 96 6.18 -0.82 16.17
N LEU A 97 5.15 -1.30 15.46
CA LEU A 97 5.07 -2.67 14.99
C LEU A 97 6.19 -2.97 13.96
N VAL A 98 7.06 -3.93 14.27
CA VAL A 98 8.17 -4.36 13.40
C VAL A 98 8.04 -5.85 13.09
N LYS A 99 8.28 -6.20 11.82
CA LYS A 99 8.38 -7.58 11.39
C LYS A 99 9.55 -7.77 10.46
N MET A 100 10.48 -8.62 10.89
CA MET A 100 11.60 -9.10 10.08
C MET A 100 11.43 -10.58 9.78
N TYR A 101 11.67 -10.96 8.53
CA TYR A 101 11.81 -12.35 8.13
C TYR A 101 13.30 -12.69 8.04
N PRO A 102 13.76 -13.69 8.81
CA PRO A 102 15.16 -14.09 8.76
C PRO A 102 15.50 -14.66 7.38
N SER A 103 16.73 -14.41 6.95
CA SER A 103 17.24 -14.93 5.68
C SER A 103 17.27 -16.46 5.67
N SER A 104 16.78 -17.07 4.59
CA SER A 104 16.87 -18.51 4.38
C SER A 104 18.30 -18.89 4.01
N ARG A 105 18.92 -19.77 4.80
CA ARG A 105 20.20 -20.40 4.45
C ARG A 105 19.97 -21.44 3.36
N ASN A 106 20.18 -21.06 2.09
CA ASN A 106 20.43 -22.05 1.06
C ASN A 106 21.83 -22.62 1.25
N ILE A 107 21.91 -23.77 1.93
CA ILE A 107 23.14 -24.57 2.01
C ILE A 107 23.31 -25.28 0.68
N SER A 108 23.85 -24.57 -0.30
CA SER A 108 24.49 -25.17 -1.47
C SER A 108 25.99 -25.16 -1.20
N CYS A 109 26.61 -26.35 -1.26
CA CYS A 109 28.04 -26.55 -1.05
C CYS A 109 28.86 -25.49 -1.81
N CYS A 110 29.66 -24.73 -1.04
CA CYS A 110 30.76 -23.87 -1.50
C CYS A 110 30.47 -22.42 -1.95
N ASN A 111 29.27 -21.85 -1.76
CA ASN A 111 29.12 -20.39 -1.84
C ASN A 111 27.95 -19.86 -0.99
N CYS A 112 28.20 -19.58 0.29
CA CYS A 112 27.18 -19.06 1.21
C CYS A 112 26.87 -17.59 0.89
N LYS A 113 25.96 -17.32 -0.05
CA LYS A 113 25.33 -16.00 -0.16
C LYS A 113 24.27 -15.90 0.93
N MET A 114 24.62 -15.24 2.04
CA MET A 114 23.64 -14.75 3.01
C MET A 114 22.85 -13.64 2.32
N ASN A 115 21.57 -13.85 2.01
CA ASN A 115 20.69 -12.74 1.68
C ASN A 115 20.50 -11.90 2.95
N SER A 116 20.34 -10.58 2.81
CA SER A 116 20.00 -9.72 3.94
C SER A 116 18.63 -10.12 4.52
N PRO A 117 18.41 -9.92 5.84
CA PRO A 117 17.09 -10.11 6.43
C PRO A 117 16.07 -9.17 5.76
N TYR A 118 14.87 -9.67 5.50
CA TYR A 118 13.81 -8.88 4.86
C TYR A 118 12.96 -8.19 5.92
N HIS A 119 13.03 -6.85 5.97
CA HIS A 119 12.22 -6.02 6.85
C HIS A 119 10.86 -5.77 6.20
N ALA A 120 9.86 -6.56 6.58
CA ALA A 120 8.50 -6.43 6.04
C ALA A 120 7.73 -5.27 6.66
N LEU A 121 7.92 -4.98 7.96
CA LEU A 121 7.37 -3.82 8.66
C LEU A 121 8.48 -3.10 9.41
N LYS A 122 8.55 -1.78 9.26
CA LYS A 122 9.63 -0.92 9.76
C LYS A 122 9.13 0.08 10.82
N GLY A 123 8.40 -0.41 11.84
CA GLY A 123 8.00 0.40 12.99
C GLY A 123 6.75 1.24 12.74
N LEU A 124 5.58 0.60 12.70
CA LEU A 124 4.31 1.28 12.42
C LEU A 124 3.64 1.81 13.69
N TRP A 125 3.23 3.07 13.67
CA TRP A 125 2.53 3.77 14.74
C TRP A 125 1.22 4.35 14.21
N VAL A 126 0.09 3.68 14.48
CA VAL A 126 -1.23 4.05 13.92
C VAL A 126 -2.35 3.61 14.84
N ASN A 127 -3.40 4.44 14.99
CA ASN A 127 -4.66 4.06 15.61
C ASN A 127 -5.74 3.79 14.56
N PHE A 128 -6.44 2.67 14.72
CA PHE A 128 -7.70 2.38 14.04
C PHE A 128 -8.85 2.63 15.02
N ALA A 129 -9.70 3.60 14.68
CA ALA A 129 -10.83 3.97 15.53
C ALA A 129 -11.95 2.92 15.51
N LYS A 130 -12.82 2.98 16.51
CA LYS A 130 -14.09 2.25 16.54
C LYS A 130 -15.07 2.87 15.55
N ASP A 131 -16.00 2.05 15.06
CA ASP A 131 -17.09 2.49 14.16
C ASP A 131 -16.59 3.15 12.87
N GLN A 132 -15.37 2.82 12.44
CA GLN A 132 -14.73 3.33 11.23
C GLN A 132 -14.16 2.20 10.38
N LEU A 133 -14.19 2.40 9.07
CA LEU A 133 -13.48 1.59 8.09
C LEU A 133 -12.15 2.26 7.76
N PHE A 134 -11.07 1.64 8.22
CA PHE A 134 -9.71 2.01 7.87
C PHE A 134 -9.21 1.17 6.69
N CYS A 135 -8.82 1.84 5.60
CA CYS A 135 -8.26 1.18 4.43
C CYS A 135 -6.73 1.31 4.38
N LEU A 136 -6.04 0.17 4.33
CA LEU A 136 -4.60 0.09 4.09
C LEU A 136 -4.36 -0.17 2.60
N LEU A 137 -3.94 0.89 1.89
CA LEU A 137 -3.58 0.86 0.49
C LEU A 137 -2.06 0.72 0.35
N GLY A 138 -1.57 0.06 -0.70
CA GLY A 138 -0.13 -0.14 -0.89
C GLY A 138 0.14 -1.04 -2.08
N PRO A 139 1.32 -0.96 -2.74
CA PRO A 139 1.69 -1.93 -3.76
C PRO A 139 1.91 -3.32 -3.15
N ASN A 140 2.09 -4.32 -4.01
CA ASN A 140 2.50 -5.65 -3.58
C ASN A 140 3.87 -5.58 -2.88
N GLY A 141 4.00 -6.29 -1.76
CA GLY A 141 5.22 -6.22 -0.93
C GLY A 141 5.33 -4.98 -0.03
N ALA A 142 4.32 -4.13 0.05
CA ALA A 142 4.32 -2.99 0.99
C ALA A 142 4.22 -3.39 2.48
N GLY A 143 3.80 -4.62 2.79
CA GLY A 143 3.66 -5.12 4.16
C GLY A 143 2.20 -5.33 4.63
N LYS A 144 1.19 -4.99 3.82
CA LYS A 144 -0.25 -5.08 4.14
C LYS A 144 -0.68 -6.42 4.78
N THR A 145 -0.52 -7.52 4.05
CA THR A 145 -0.82 -8.88 4.52
C THR A 145 0.02 -9.28 5.74
N THR A 146 1.26 -8.76 5.84
CA THR A 146 2.11 -9.03 7.01
C THR A 146 1.56 -8.38 8.29
N ILE A 147 0.99 -7.17 8.21
CA ILE A 147 0.29 -6.54 9.34
C ILE A 147 -0.90 -7.40 9.75
N ILE A 148 -1.75 -7.79 8.79
CA ILE A 148 -2.93 -8.64 9.06
C ILE A 148 -2.51 -9.93 9.74
N ASN A 149 -1.47 -10.60 9.26
CA ASN A 149 -0.96 -11.83 9.87
C ASN A 149 -0.43 -11.63 11.30
N CYS A 150 0.13 -10.45 11.60
CA CYS A 150 0.54 -10.09 12.95
C CYS A 150 -0.67 -9.84 13.86
N LEU A 151 -1.65 -9.06 13.39
CA LEU A 151 -2.87 -8.73 14.16
C LEU A 151 -3.75 -9.95 14.45
N THR A 152 -3.81 -10.89 13.50
CA THR A 152 -4.56 -12.16 13.65
C THR A 152 -3.80 -13.23 14.42
N GLY A 153 -2.49 -13.02 14.67
CA GLY A 153 -1.63 -13.99 15.35
C GLY A 153 -1.33 -15.23 14.54
N ILE A 154 -1.36 -15.13 13.21
CA ILE A 154 -0.83 -16.16 12.31
C ILE A 154 0.70 -16.12 12.37
N THR A 155 1.27 -14.93 12.45
CA THR A 155 2.72 -14.68 12.50
C THR A 155 3.05 -13.83 13.72
N PRO A 156 4.08 -14.17 14.52
CA PRO A 156 4.47 -13.33 15.65
C PRO A 156 5.20 -12.07 15.16
N VAL A 157 5.03 -10.97 15.90
CA VAL A 157 5.77 -9.72 15.69
C VAL A 157 7.23 -9.90 16.08
N THR A 158 8.13 -9.16 15.43
CA THR A 158 9.56 -9.16 15.79
C THR A 158 9.84 -8.15 16.89
N ASP A 159 9.28 -6.95 16.77
CA ASP A 159 9.36 -5.90 17.77
C ASP A 159 8.11 -5.02 17.76
N GLY A 160 7.96 -4.18 18.77
CA GLY A 160 6.73 -3.43 19.04
C GLY A 160 5.59 -4.30 19.54
N ASP A 161 4.40 -3.73 19.63
CA ASP A 161 3.16 -4.42 20.03
C ASP A 161 1.94 -3.84 19.29
N ALA A 162 0.81 -4.54 19.33
CA ALA A 162 -0.48 -4.01 18.93
C ALA A 162 -1.53 -4.31 20.01
N LEU A 163 -2.32 -3.30 20.37
CA LEU A 163 -3.39 -3.42 21.35
C LEU A 163 -4.74 -3.41 20.65
N ILE A 164 -5.45 -4.54 20.66
CA ILE A 164 -6.80 -4.67 20.09
C ILE A 164 -7.81 -4.65 21.24
N TYR A 165 -8.63 -3.61 21.32
CA TYR A 165 -9.54 -3.34 22.45
C TYR A 165 -8.82 -3.45 23.81
N GLY A 166 -7.59 -2.93 23.89
CA GLY A 166 -6.74 -2.98 25.08
C GLY A 166 -6.05 -4.32 25.37
N CYS A 167 -6.27 -5.35 24.53
CA CYS A 167 -5.57 -6.63 24.63
C CYS A 167 -4.31 -6.62 23.76
N SER A 168 -3.15 -6.97 24.33
CA SER A 168 -1.89 -7.09 23.59
C SER A 168 -1.86 -8.35 22.71
N ILE A 169 -1.33 -8.21 21.48
CA ILE A 169 -1.12 -9.35 20.58
C ILE A 169 0.10 -10.21 20.95
N ARG A 170 1.02 -9.68 21.77
CA ARG A 170 2.16 -10.45 22.30
C ARG A 170 1.75 -11.35 23.45
N SER A 171 0.72 -10.96 24.20
CA SER A 171 0.20 -11.78 25.29
C SER A 171 -0.63 -12.94 24.75
N SER A 172 -0.31 -14.17 25.16
CA SER A 172 -1.10 -15.36 24.82
C SER A 172 -2.55 -15.26 25.30
N THR A 173 -2.76 -14.67 26.47
CA THR A 173 -4.09 -14.44 27.06
C THR A 173 -4.82 -13.32 26.32
N GLY A 174 -4.10 -12.25 25.95
CA GLY A 174 -4.61 -11.19 25.09
C GLY A 174 -5.10 -11.76 23.75
N MET A 175 -4.29 -12.57 23.08
CA MET A 175 -4.64 -13.17 21.80
C MET A 175 -5.84 -14.11 21.84
N SER A 176 -6.03 -14.85 22.94
CA SER A 176 -7.23 -15.67 23.09
C SER A 176 -8.50 -14.81 23.12
N LYS A 177 -8.48 -13.68 23.84
CA LYS A 177 -9.59 -12.71 23.88
C LYS A 177 -9.80 -12.03 22.54
N ILE A 178 -8.72 -11.64 21.87
CA ILE A 178 -8.75 -11.00 20.55
C ILE A 178 -9.44 -11.92 19.54
N ARG A 179 -9.06 -13.20 19.46
CA ARG A 179 -9.66 -14.17 18.54
C ARG A 179 -11.17 -14.36 18.72
N GLN A 180 -11.70 -14.12 19.93
CA GLN A 180 -13.15 -14.14 20.18
C GLN A 180 -13.87 -12.88 19.68
N MET A 181 -13.16 -11.76 19.52
CA MET A 181 -13.72 -10.47 19.13
C MET A 181 -13.52 -10.12 17.65
N ILE A 182 -12.63 -10.83 16.95
CA ILE A 182 -12.30 -10.54 15.54
C ILE A 182 -13.05 -11.43 14.55
N GLY A 183 -13.36 -10.87 13.38
CA GLY A 183 -13.71 -11.59 12.15
C GLY A 183 -12.61 -11.39 11.12
N VAL A 184 -12.25 -12.43 10.37
CA VAL A 184 -11.18 -12.36 9.36
C VAL A 184 -11.68 -12.95 8.05
N CYS A 185 -11.59 -12.17 6.98
CA CYS A 185 -11.74 -12.63 5.61
C CYS A 185 -10.35 -12.59 4.95
N PRO A 186 -9.65 -13.72 4.83
CA PRO A 186 -8.32 -13.77 4.21
C PRO A 186 -8.40 -13.57 2.69
N GLN A 187 -7.25 -13.39 2.03
CA GLN A 187 -7.18 -13.24 0.57
C GLN A 187 -7.77 -14.44 -0.20
N PHE A 188 -7.54 -15.67 0.29
CA PHE A 188 -8.07 -16.90 -0.30
C PHE A 188 -9.26 -17.42 0.48
N ASP A 189 -10.28 -17.94 -0.22
CA ASP A 189 -11.48 -18.48 0.41
C ASP A 189 -11.19 -19.83 1.08
N ILE A 190 -11.32 -19.87 2.42
CA ILE A 190 -11.15 -21.09 3.24
C ILE A 190 -12.49 -21.81 3.33
N LEU A 191 -12.94 -22.40 2.20
CA LEU A 191 -14.20 -23.12 2.10
C LEU A 191 -13.96 -24.61 1.81
N TRP A 192 -14.81 -25.47 2.37
CA TRP A 192 -14.84 -26.90 2.07
C TRP A 192 -15.82 -27.18 0.94
N ASP A 193 -15.33 -27.78 -0.13
CA ASP A 193 -16.10 -27.99 -1.37
C ASP A 193 -17.33 -28.92 -1.18
N GLU A 194 -17.30 -29.78 -0.14
CA GLU A 194 -18.38 -30.72 0.20
C GLU A 194 -19.53 -30.07 0.97
N LEU A 195 -19.27 -29.00 1.72
CA LEU A 195 -20.25 -28.35 2.58
C LEU A 195 -21.07 -27.31 1.80
N SER A 196 -22.34 -27.18 2.15
CA SER A 196 -23.22 -26.11 1.64
C SER A 196 -22.92 -24.77 2.31
N GLY A 197 -23.36 -23.66 1.70
CA GLY A 197 -23.20 -22.33 2.30
C GLY A 197 -23.87 -22.23 3.68
N GLN A 198 -25.04 -22.85 3.84
CA GLN A 198 -25.74 -22.94 5.12
C GLN A 198 -24.94 -23.72 6.18
N GLU A 199 -24.36 -24.86 5.81
CA GLU A 199 -23.57 -25.69 6.72
C GLU A 199 -22.27 -24.99 7.14
N HIS A 200 -21.61 -24.25 6.24
CA HIS A 200 -20.45 -23.42 6.59
C HIS A 200 -20.81 -22.40 7.68
N LEU A 201 -21.87 -21.63 7.48
CA LEU A 201 -22.26 -20.60 8.45
C LEU A 201 -22.69 -21.22 9.78
N GLN A 202 -23.37 -22.36 9.76
CA GLN A 202 -23.70 -23.11 10.98
C GLN A 202 -22.44 -23.58 11.72
N LEU A 203 -21.45 -24.10 10.99
CA LEU A 203 -20.17 -24.54 11.54
C LEU A 203 -19.42 -23.39 12.20
N PHE A 204 -19.22 -22.28 11.48
CA PHE A 204 -18.50 -21.12 12.02
C PHE A 204 -19.26 -20.42 13.15
N ALA A 205 -20.60 -20.37 13.11
CA ALA A 205 -21.42 -19.89 14.22
C ALA A 205 -21.22 -20.72 15.49
N THR A 206 -21.14 -22.05 15.33
CA THR A 206 -20.90 -22.98 16.45
C THR A 206 -19.49 -22.82 17.01
N ILE A 207 -18.48 -22.69 16.13
CA ILE A 207 -17.08 -22.46 16.53
C ILE A 207 -16.92 -21.14 17.29
N LYS A 208 -17.65 -20.08 16.88
CA LYS A 208 -17.69 -18.81 17.61
C LYS A 208 -18.44 -18.87 18.95
N GLY A 209 -19.06 -20.01 19.28
CA GLY A 209 -19.75 -20.22 20.56
C GLY A 209 -21.12 -19.56 20.65
N LEU A 210 -21.79 -19.31 19.52
CA LEU A 210 -23.15 -18.79 19.53
C LEU A 210 -24.13 -19.82 20.11
N SER A 211 -25.20 -19.32 20.75
CA SER A 211 -26.21 -20.19 21.36
C SER A 211 -26.91 -21.05 20.31
N PRO A 212 -27.11 -22.37 20.54
CA PRO A 212 -27.76 -23.25 19.55
C PRO A 212 -29.15 -22.76 19.11
N ALA A 213 -29.86 -22.04 19.99
CA ALA A 213 -31.16 -21.45 19.69
C ALA A 213 -31.07 -20.29 18.68
N SER A 214 -30.01 -19.48 18.72
CA SER A 214 -29.82 -18.33 17.83
C SER A 214 -29.11 -18.68 16.51
N ILE A 215 -28.41 -19.81 16.42
CA ILE A 215 -27.64 -20.17 15.21
C ILE A 215 -28.52 -20.16 13.96
N LYS A 216 -29.73 -20.74 14.02
CA LYS A 216 -30.61 -20.79 12.84
C LYS A 216 -31.01 -19.40 12.32
N SER A 217 -31.33 -18.47 13.21
CA SER A 217 -31.70 -17.11 12.81
C SER A 217 -30.50 -16.32 12.31
N VAL A 218 -29.35 -16.42 12.98
CA VAL A 218 -28.10 -15.76 12.57
C VAL A 218 -27.66 -16.23 11.18
N VAL A 219 -27.72 -17.55 10.91
CA VAL A 219 -27.35 -18.12 9.61
C VAL A 219 -28.30 -17.64 8.50
N HIS A 220 -29.60 -17.62 8.78
CA HIS A 220 -30.58 -17.12 7.80
C HIS A 220 -30.34 -15.63 7.47
N ASN A 221 -30.08 -14.81 8.49
CA ASN A 221 -29.79 -13.39 8.30
C ASN A 221 -28.49 -13.17 7.53
N ALA A 222 -27.42 -13.90 7.88
CA ALA A 222 -26.15 -13.82 7.18
C ALA A 222 -26.27 -14.20 5.70
N LEU A 223 -27.03 -15.26 5.36
CA LEU A 223 -27.31 -15.65 3.98
C LEU A 223 -28.08 -14.58 3.20
N ALA A 224 -29.04 -13.92 3.86
CA ALA A 224 -29.82 -12.86 3.27
C ALA A 224 -28.98 -11.61 2.99
N GLU A 225 -28.13 -11.19 3.95
CA GLU A 225 -27.21 -10.06 3.81
C GLU A 225 -26.29 -10.24 2.60
N VAL A 226 -25.77 -11.45 2.39
CA VAL A 226 -24.88 -11.73 1.26
C VAL A 226 -25.59 -12.19 -0.01
N LYS A 227 -26.93 -12.13 -0.05
CA LYS A 227 -27.77 -12.51 -1.20
C LYS A 227 -27.45 -13.94 -1.71
N LEU A 228 -27.36 -14.90 -0.78
CA LEU A 228 -27.13 -16.32 -1.07
C LEU A 228 -28.26 -17.24 -0.57
N THR A 229 -29.42 -16.67 -0.18
CA THR A 229 -30.56 -17.44 0.34
C THR A 229 -31.02 -18.54 -0.61
N ASP A 230 -31.14 -18.26 -1.90
CA ASP A 230 -31.58 -19.23 -2.91
C ASP A 230 -30.55 -20.36 -3.14
N ALA A 231 -29.28 -20.05 -2.89
CA ALA A 231 -28.15 -20.96 -3.03
C ALA A 231 -27.72 -21.63 -1.72
N ALA A 232 -28.45 -21.41 -0.62
CA ALA A 232 -28.01 -21.77 0.72
C ALA A 232 -27.68 -23.27 0.89
N ARG A 233 -28.45 -24.13 0.23
CA ARG A 233 -28.29 -25.60 0.29
C ARG A 233 -27.38 -26.17 -0.80
N MET A 234 -26.93 -25.34 -1.74
CA MET A 234 -25.97 -25.77 -2.76
C MET A 234 -24.57 -25.87 -2.14
N ARG A 235 -23.80 -26.87 -2.59
CA ARG A 235 -22.42 -27.09 -2.14
C ARG A 235 -21.50 -25.97 -2.60
N ALA A 236 -20.49 -25.63 -1.80
CA ALA A 236 -19.51 -24.60 -2.13
C ALA A 236 -18.70 -24.92 -3.41
N SER A 237 -18.54 -26.19 -3.76
CA SER A 237 -17.98 -26.61 -5.06
C SER A 237 -18.76 -26.13 -6.27
N SER A 238 -20.08 -25.91 -6.13
CA SER A 238 -20.95 -25.43 -7.21
C SER A 238 -21.07 -23.89 -7.23
N TYR A 239 -20.46 -23.19 -6.28
CA TYR A 239 -20.50 -21.73 -6.21
C TYR A 239 -19.53 -21.12 -7.22
N SER A 240 -19.95 -20.02 -7.86
CA SER A 240 -19.02 -19.17 -8.62
C SER A 240 -17.99 -18.52 -7.67
N GLY A 241 -16.87 -18.03 -8.19
CA GLY A 241 -15.87 -17.34 -7.38
C GLY A 241 -16.46 -16.18 -6.56
N GLY A 242 -17.37 -15.40 -7.16
CA GLY A 242 -18.09 -14.34 -6.45
C GLY A 242 -19.02 -14.82 -5.34
N MET A 243 -19.67 -15.99 -5.51
CA MET A 243 -20.49 -16.59 -4.45
C MET A 243 -19.62 -17.14 -3.30
N ARG A 244 -18.49 -17.78 -3.63
CA ARG A 244 -17.50 -18.24 -2.63
C ARG A 244 -16.99 -17.06 -1.81
N ARG A 245 -16.67 -15.94 -2.44
CA ARG A 245 -16.24 -14.74 -1.72
C ARG A 245 -17.31 -14.17 -0.81
N ARG A 246 -18.53 -14.01 -1.32
CA ARG A 246 -19.66 -13.50 -0.52
C ARG A 246 -19.90 -14.38 0.72
N LEU A 247 -19.76 -15.71 0.58
CA LEU A 247 -19.81 -16.63 1.71
C LEU A 247 -18.62 -16.42 2.69
N SER A 248 -17.40 -16.22 2.18
CA SER A 248 -16.21 -15.93 3.00
C SER A 248 -16.37 -14.65 3.82
N VAL A 249 -16.90 -13.58 3.21
CA VAL A 249 -17.25 -12.34 3.91
C VAL A 249 -18.33 -12.58 4.97
N ALA A 250 -19.38 -13.35 4.66
CA ALA A 250 -20.41 -13.73 5.65
C ALA A 250 -19.82 -14.47 6.85
N ILE A 251 -18.87 -15.38 6.63
CA ILE A 251 -18.16 -16.12 7.69
C ILE A 251 -17.37 -15.14 8.58
N ALA A 252 -16.71 -14.14 8.00
CA ALA A 252 -16.00 -13.14 8.78
C ALA A 252 -16.95 -12.33 9.68
N LEU A 253 -18.12 -11.95 9.16
CA LEU A 253 -19.13 -11.14 9.85
C LEU A 253 -19.99 -11.91 10.87
N ILE A 254 -19.99 -13.24 10.84
CA ILE A 254 -20.86 -14.04 11.69
C ILE A 254 -20.58 -13.81 13.18
N GLY A 255 -21.62 -13.77 14.02
CA GLY A 255 -21.47 -13.57 15.47
C GLY A 255 -21.06 -12.16 15.88
N GLU A 256 -21.30 -11.17 15.01
CA GLU A 256 -21.15 -9.73 15.30
C GLU A 256 -19.79 -9.35 15.91
N PRO A 257 -18.67 -9.64 15.21
CA PRO A 257 -17.35 -9.28 15.69
C PRO A 257 -17.22 -7.76 15.85
N LYS A 258 -16.42 -7.33 16.85
CA LYS A 258 -16.13 -5.91 17.12
C LYS A 258 -15.10 -5.33 16.16
N LEU A 259 -14.25 -6.18 15.61
CA LEU A 259 -13.23 -5.85 14.62
C LEU A 259 -13.32 -6.84 13.46
N VAL A 260 -13.42 -6.36 12.23
CA VAL A 260 -13.39 -7.18 11.03
C VAL A 260 -12.14 -6.82 10.23
N ILE A 261 -11.37 -7.83 9.82
CA ILE A 261 -10.20 -7.66 8.98
C ILE A 261 -10.48 -8.32 7.64
N LEU A 262 -10.41 -7.54 6.56
CA LEU A 262 -10.66 -7.99 5.19
C LEU A 262 -9.36 -7.85 4.40
N ASP A 263 -8.77 -8.99 4.04
CA ASP A 263 -7.55 -9.02 3.23
C ASP A 263 -7.90 -9.17 1.75
N GLU A 264 -7.80 -8.07 1.01
CA GLU A 264 -8.08 -8.01 -0.43
C GLU A 264 -9.42 -8.68 -0.82
N PRO A 265 -10.56 -8.18 -0.33
CA PRO A 265 -11.88 -8.81 -0.49
C PRO A 265 -12.37 -8.88 -1.93
N THR A 266 -11.90 -8.03 -2.84
CA THR A 266 -12.48 -7.92 -4.19
C THR A 266 -11.49 -8.17 -5.34
N THR A 267 -10.29 -8.64 -5.02
CA THR A 267 -9.26 -9.01 -5.99
C THR A 267 -9.75 -10.10 -6.95
N GLY A 268 -9.58 -9.89 -8.26
CA GLY A 268 -9.92 -10.87 -9.29
C GLY A 268 -11.42 -11.03 -9.57
N MET A 269 -12.28 -10.14 -9.08
CA MET A 269 -13.74 -10.19 -9.30
C MET A 269 -14.18 -9.32 -10.45
N ASP A 270 -15.28 -9.71 -11.09
CA ASP A 270 -15.98 -8.87 -12.06
C ASP A 270 -16.59 -7.63 -11.36
N PRO A 271 -16.80 -6.52 -12.09
CA PRO A 271 -17.30 -5.27 -11.50
C PRO A 271 -18.64 -5.38 -10.75
N ILE A 272 -19.54 -6.26 -11.20
CA ILE A 272 -20.88 -6.41 -10.60
C ILE A 272 -20.77 -7.12 -9.26
N THR A 273 -20.06 -8.25 -9.21
CA THR A 273 -19.79 -8.99 -7.97
C THR A 273 -19.04 -8.12 -6.96
N ARG A 274 -18.06 -7.34 -7.43
CA ARG A 274 -17.31 -6.40 -6.58
C ARG A 274 -18.24 -5.42 -5.86
N ARG A 275 -19.16 -4.78 -6.60
CA ARG A 275 -20.14 -3.86 -5.99
C ARG A 275 -21.04 -4.55 -4.97
N HIS A 276 -21.46 -5.78 -5.21
CA HIS A 276 -22.22 -6.53 -4.20
C HIS A 276 -21.43 -6.76 -2.91
N VAL A 277 -20.12 -7.04 -3.01
CA VAL A 277 -19.26 -7.18 -1.81
C VAL A 277 -19.11 -5.82 -1.10
N TRP A 278 -18.96 -4.74 -1.85
CA TRP A 278 -18.91 -3.38 -1.29
C TRP A 278 -20.19 -3.03 -0.51
N ASP A 279 -21.37 -3.32 -1.06
CA ASP A 279 -22.65 -3.10 -0.37
C ASP A 279 -22.72 -3.86 0.97
N ILE A 280 -22.19 -5.10 1.00
CA ILE A 280 -22.14 -5.92 2.22
C ILE A 280 -21.20 -5.29 3.25
N ILE A 281 -20.01 -4.85 2.83
CA ILE A 281 -19.01 -4.23 3.72
C ILE A 281 -19.54 -2.91 4.29
N GLU A 282 -20.15 -2.08 3.44
CA GLU A 282 -20.74 -0.81 3.85
C GLU A 282 -21.91 -1.01 4.83
N GLY A 283 -22.75 -2.03 4.59
CA GLY A 283 -23.80 -2.42 5.54
C GLY A 283 -23.25 -2.93 6.88
N ALA A 284 -22.10 -3.60 6.87
CA ALA A 284 -21.46 -4.16 8.06
C ALA A 284 -20.66 -3.16 8.90
N LYS A 285 -20.39 -1.96 8.36
CA LYS A 285 -19.59 -0.89 8.98
C LYS A 285 -20.18 -0.37 10.30
N LYS A 286 -21.50 -0.35 10.43
CA LYS A 286 -22.19 0.17 11.62
C LYS A 286 -21.87 -0.66 12.87
N GLY A 287 -21.39 0.00 13.92
CA GLY A 287 -21.14 -0.63 15.22
C GLY A 287 -19.85 -1.48 15.27
N ARG A 288 -18.97 -1.37 14.27
CA ARG A 288 -17.78 -2.22 14.11
C ARG A 288 -16.60 -1.40 13.60
N ALA A 289 -15.39 -1.78 14.02
CA ALA A 289 -14.17 -1.35 13.35
C ALA A 289 -13.88 -2.31 12.18
N ILE A 290 -13.56 -1.78 11.00
CA ILE A 290 -13.18 -2.59 9.84
C ILE A 290 -11.79 -2.16 9.38
N ILE A 291 -10.88 -3.12 9.22
CA ILE A 291 -9.58 -2.92 8.57
C ILE A 291 -9.64 -3.63 7.22
N LEU A 292 -9.48 -2.86 6.15
CA LEU A 292 -9.52 -3.35 4.78
C LEU A 292 -8.14 -3.16 4.14
N THR A 293 -7.48 -4.22 3.69
CA THR A 293 -6.32 -4.08 2.79
C THR A 293 -6.79 -4.23 1.36
N THR A 294 -6.31 -3.35 0.49
CA THR A 294 -6.60 -3.42 -0.93
C THR A 294 -5.45 -2.85 -1.75
N HIS A 295 -5.46 -3.18 -3.04
CA HIS A 295 -4.67 -2.49 -4.06
C HIS A 295 -5.58 -1.75 -5.07
N SER A 296 -6.90 -1.74 -4.86
CA SER A 296 -7.87 -0.99 -5.65
C SER A 296 -8.12 0.38 -5.03
N MET A 297 -7.77 1.43 -5.77
CA MET A 297 -7.96 2.81 -5.34
C MET A 297 -9.44 3.19 -5.34
N GLU A 298 -10.21 2.72 -6.32
CA GLU A 298 -11.68 2.86 -6.33
C GLU A 298 -12.32 2.28 -5.06
N GLU A 299 -11.89 1.09 -4.62
CA GLU A 299 -12.42 0.46 -3.40
C GLU A 299 -12.12 1.29 -2.15
N ALA A 300 -10.88 1.79 -2.04
CA ALA A 300 -10.47 2.64 -0.94
C ALA A 300 -11.26 3.96 -0.94
N ASP A 301 -11.43 4.60 -2.10
CA ASP A 301 -12.13 5.89 -2.24
C ASP A 301 -13.61 5.79 -1.85
N ILE A 302 -14.27 4.67 -2.14
CA ILE A 302 -15.71 4.50 -1.92
C ILE A 302 -16.04 4.03 -0.49
N LEU A 303 -15.29 3.07 0.06
CA LEU A 303 -15.67 2.40 1.33
C LEU A 303 -15.07 3.05 2.58
N SER A 304 -13.91 3.69 2.45
CA SER A 304 -13.10 4.06 3.60
C SER A 304 -13.49 5.39 4.23
N ASP A 305 -13.40 5.45 5.56
CA ASP A 305 -13.43 6.73 6.29
C ASP A 305 -12.03 7.34 6.36
N ARG A 306 -11.01 6.48 6.47
CA ARG A 306 -9.60 6.86 6.58
C ARG A 306 -8.76 5.88 5.79
N ILE A 307 -7.79 6.41 5.05
CA ILE A 307 -6.88 5.67 4.18
C ILE A 307 -5.46 5.87 4.72
N GLY A 308 -4.72 4.78 4.84
CA GLY A 308 -3.28 4.79 5.05
C GLY A 308 -2.58 4.19 3.83
N ILE A 309 -1.67 4.94 3.20
CA ILE A 309 -0.88 4.43 2.08
C ILE A 309 0.45 3.93 2.60
N MET A 310 0.72 2.64 2.38
CA MET A 310 1.93 1.95 2.77
C MET A 310 2.87 1.74 1.60
N ALA A 311 4.16 1.90 1.83
CA ALA A 311 5.21 1.50 0.89
C ALA A 311 6.46 1.05 1.65
N LYS A 312 7.13 0.01 1.15
CA LYS A 312 8.39 -0.53 1.72
C LYS A 312 8.37 -0.78 3.24
N GLY A 313 7.23 -1.25 3.77
CA GLY A 313 7.06 -1.58 5.18
C GLY A 313 6.84 -0.37 6.12
N ARG A 314 6.64 0.83 5.58
CA ARG A 314 6.30 2.07 6.32
C ARG A 314 4.96 2.61 5.88
N LEU A 315 4.30 3.34 6.77
CA LEU A 315 3.15 4.19 6.44
C LEU A 315 3.71 5.51 5.89
N ARG A 316 3.29 5.89 4.68
CA ARG A 316 3.79 7.09 3.99
C ARG A 316 2.87 8.29 4.16
N CYS A 317 1.57 8.07 4.07
CA CYS A 317 0.57 9.11 4.32
C CYS A 317 -0.69 8.52 4.96
N ILE A 318 -1.47 9.36 5.63
CA ILE A 318 -2.71 8.95 6.29
C ILE A 318 -3.73 10.08 6.24
N GLY A 319 -4.99 9.78 5.92
CA GLY A 319 -6.04 10.80 5.86
C GLY A 319 -7.32 10.33 5.22
N THR A 320 -8.28 11.23 5.04
CA THR A 320 -9.46 10.97 4.20
C THR A 320 -9.06 11.00 2.73
N SER A 321 -9.84 10.39 1.85
CA SER A 321 -9.56 10.43 0.40
C SER A 321 -9.39 11.87 -0.11
N ILE A 322 -10.27 12.78 0.30
CA ILE A 322 -10.22 14.20 -0.08
C ILE A 322 -8.93 14.86 0.42
N ARG A 323 -8.53 14.61 1.68
CA ARG A 323 -7.29 15.16 2.26
C ARG A 323 -6.07 14.67 1.48
N LEU A 324 -6.02 13.38 1.14
CA LEU A 324 -4.91 12.81 0.37
C LEU A 324 -4.84 13.36 -1.05
N LYS A 325 -5.98 13.46 -1.74
CA LYS A 325 -6.08 14.07 -3.09
C LYS A 325 -5.68 15.54 -3.09
N SER A 326 -6.08 16.29 -2.07
CA SER A 326 -5.72 17.72 -1.96
C SER A 326 -4.26 17.95 -1.58
N LYS A 327 -3.63 17.05 -0.81
CA LYS A 327 -2.25 17.22 -0.31
C LYS A 327 -1.20 16.67 -1.26
N PHE A 328 -1.47 15.52 -1.87
CA PHE A 328 -0.51 14.78 -2.69
C PHE A 328 -0.92 14.69 -4.17
N GLY A 329 -2.07 15.26 -4.52
CA GLY A 329 -2.52 15.40 -5.89
C GLY A 329 -1.67 16.38 -6.67
N THR A 330 -1.69 16.25 -8.00
CA THR A 330 -1.05 17.20 -8.90
C THR A 330 -1.88 18.47 -9.11
N GLY A 331 -3.09 18.55 -8.53
CA GLY A 331 -3.98 19.71 -8.61
C GLY A 331 -5.44 19.35 -8.84
N PHE A 332 -6.11 20.16 -9.65
CA PHE A 332 -7.49 19.99 -10.08
C PHE A 332 -7.53 19.51 -11.54
N ILE A 333 -8.47 18.63 -11.84
CA ILE A 333 -8.74 18.17 -13.20
C ILE A 333 -9.96 18.91 -13.72
N ALA A 334 -9.78 19.69 -14.79
CA ALA A 334 -10.85 20.40 -15.48
C ALA A 334 -11.12 19.72 -16.83
N ASN A 335 -12.29 19.11 -16.97
CA ASN A 335 -12.79 18.54 -18.22
C ASN A 335 -13.76 19.53 -18.86
N VAL A 336 -13.41 20.05 -20.03
CA VAL A 336 -14.23 20.95 -20.82
C VAL A 336 -14.79 20.15 -22.00
N SER A 337 -16.10 19.95 -22.01
CA SER A 337 -16.80 19.25 -23.10
C SER A 337 -17.39 20.23 -24.10
N PHE A 338 -17.44 19.84 -25.37
CA PHE A 338 -17.97 20.66 -26.47
C PHE A 338 -19.20 20.00 -27.09
N SER A 339 -20.17 20.81 -27.52
CA SER A 339 -21.40 20.30 -28.15
C SER A 339 -21.13 19.68 -29.53
N GLY A 340 -21.64 18.45 -29.72
CA GLY A 340 -21.43 17.65 -30.93
C GLY A 340 -22.54 17.78 -32.00
N GLY A 341 -22.29 18.48 -33.11
CA GLY A 341 -22.98 18.29 -34.40
C GLY A 341 -22.14 17.48 -35.42
N THR A 342 -22.82 16.81 -36.36
CA THR A 342 -22.24 15.79 -37.26
C THR A 342 -21.95 16.31 -38.69
N SER A 343 -21.64 17.59 -38.88
CA SER A 343 -21.44 18.14 -40.24
C SER A 343 -20.00 18.60 -40.54
N THR A 344 -19.54 18.38 -41.77
CA THR A 344 -18.16 18.59 -42.23
C THR A 344 -17.71 20.06 -42.22
N THR A 345 -18.65 21.00 -42.18
CA THR A 345 -18.42 22.46 -42.04
C THR A 345 -18.18 22.89 -40.58
N GLU A 346 -18.50 22.04 -39.61
CA GLU A 346 -18.28 22.33 -38.18
C GLU A 346 -16.86 22.00 -37.72
N ASP A 347 -16.08 21.22 -38.48
CA ASP A 347 -14.74 20.77 -38.06
C ASP A 347 -13.69 21.90 -38.02
N THR A 348 -13.75 22.88 -38.93
CA THR A 348 -12.90 24.08 -38.87
C THR A 348 -13.30 25.00 -37.72
N LEU A 349 -14.60 25.27 -37.54
CA LEU A 349 -15.11 26.11 -36.46
C LEU A 349 -14.77 25.52 -35.07
N ARG A 350 -14.81 24.19 -34.95
CA ARG A 350 -14.38 23.46 -33.75
C ARG A 350 -12.91 23.65 -33.45
N THR A 351 -12.06 23.58 -34.47
CA THR A 351 -10.62 23.72 -34.29
C THR A 351 -10.29 25.11 -33.74
N ASP A 352 -10.99 26.14 -34.22
CA ASP A 352 -10.87 27.51 -33.73
C ASP A 352 -11.37 27.65 -32.28
N GLN A 353 -12.52 27.05 -31.94
CA GLN A 353 -13.05 27.04 -30.58
C GLN A 353 -12.14 26.30 -29.58
N HIS A 354 -11.60 25.15 -29.98
CA HIS A 354 -10.64 24.40 -29.14
C HIS A 354 -9.37 25.21 -28.94
N GLN A 355 -8.85 25.88 -29.98
CA GLN A 355 -7.68 26.76 -29.85
C GLN A 355 -7.96 27.96 -28.95
N ALA A 356 -9.16 28.55 -29.01
CA ALA A 356 -9.56 29.66 -28.15
C ALA A 356 -9.56 29.23 -26.66
N VAL A 357 -10.13 28.06 -26.34
CA VAL A 357 -10.10 27.52 -24.97
C VAL A 357 -8.67 27.22 -24.52
N LYS A 358 -7.85 26.58 -25.37
CA LYS A 358 -6.43 26.34 -25.04
C LYS A 358 -5.67 27.63 -24.76
N HIS A 359 -5.88 28.66 -25.58
CA HIS A 359 -5.26 29.96 -25.40
C HIS A 359 -5.73 30.62 -24.10
N PHE A 360 -7.03 30.50 -23.77
CA PHE A 360 -7.60 31.01 -22.53
C PHE A 360 -6.96 30.38 -21.29
N PHE A 361 -6.87 29.04 -21.24
CA PHE A 361 -6.19 28.31 -20.15
C PHE A 361 -4.70 28.66 -20.08
N LYS A 362 -4.02 28.78 -21.22
CA LYS A 362 -2.59 29.14 -21.27
C LYS A 362 -2.33 30.56 -20.79
N THR A 363 -3.21 31.51 -21.09
CA THR A 363 -3.01 32.92 -20.72
C THR A 363 -3.31 33.17 -19.24
N HIS A 364 -4.37 32.57 -18.70
CA HIS A 364 -4.81 32.84 -17.32
C HIS A 364 -4.15 31.93 -16.29
N LEU A 365 -3.84 30.68 -16.64
CA LEU A 365 -3.32 29.69 -15.68
C LEU A 365 -1.93 29.15 -16.05
N ASP A 366 -1.41 29.47 -17.25
CA ASP A 366 -0.19 28.90 -17.83
C ASP A 366 -0.23 27.38 -18.08
N VAL A 367 -1.45 26.81 -18.19
CA VAL A 367 -1.67 25.37 -18.31
C VAL A 367 -1.93 24.97 -19.78
N VAL A 368 -1.43 23.78 -20.15
CA VAL A 368 -1.64 23.13 -21.45
C VAL A 368 -2.50 21.88 -21.24
N PRO A 369 -3.40 21.50 -22.17
CA PRO A 369 -4.22 20.31 -22.01
C PRO A 369 -3.35 19.03 -21.91
N LYS A 370 -3.72 18.16 -20.98
CA LYS A 370 -3.12 16.83 -20.78
C LYS A 370 -3.68 15.82 -21.78
N GLU A 371 -4.98 15.91 -22.07
CA GLU A 371 -5.65 15.11 -23.09
C GLU A 371 -6.47 16.00 -24.01
N GLU A 372 -6.40 15.70 -25.30
CA GLU A 372 -7.12 16.43 -26.34
C GLU A 372 -7.93 15.46 -27.18
N ASN A 373 -9.25 15.62 -27.16
CA ASN A 373 -10.18 14.91 -28.03
C ASN A 373 -11.08 15.90 -28.76
N LYS A 374 -11.73 15.45 -29.84
CA LYS A 374 -12.65 16.31 -30.62
C LYS A 374 -13.88 16.77 -29.83
N SER A 375 -14.22 16.05 -28.76
CA SER A 375 -15.41 16.30 -27.95
C SER A 375 -15.11 16.90 -26.59
N PHE A 376 -13.85 16.83 -26.12
CA PHE A 376 -13.46 17.34 -24.82
C PHE A 376 -11.96 17.64 -24.73
N LEU A 377 -11.62 18.59 -23.86
CA LEU A 377 -10.26 18.91 -23.45
C LEU A 377 -10.11 18.68 -21.93
N THR A 378 -9.02 18.04 -21.53
CA THR A 378 -8.70 17.78 -20.12
C THR A 378 -7.48 18.58 -19.71
N PHE A 379 -7.61 19.40 -18.68
CA PHE A 379 -6.53 20.21 -18.10
C PHE A 379 -6.22 19.77 -16.67
N VAL A 380 -4.93 19.80 -16.30
CA VAL A 380 -4.49 19.61 -14.91
C VAL A 380 -4.00 20.96 -14.40
N ILE A 381 -4.76 21.56 -13.50
CA ILE A 381 -4.49 22.87 -12.93
C ILE A 381 -3.76 22.68 -11.59
N PRO A 382 -2.50 23.10 -11.43
CA PRO A 382 -1.77 22.83 -10.21
C PRO A 382 -2.29 23.62 -9.01
N HIS A 383 -2.03 23.12 -7.80
CA HIS A 383 -2.56 23.68 -6.54
C HIS A 383 -2.11 25.13 -6.27
N ASP A 384 -0.97 25.57 -6.79
CA ASP A 384 -0.50 26.96 -6.65
C ASP A 384 -1.44 27.97 -7.32
N LYS A 385 -2.26 27.52 -8.29
CA LYS A 385 -3.25 28.34 -9.00
C LYS A 385 -4.64 28.31 -8.38
N GLU A 386 -4.85 27.63 -7.25
CA GLU A 386 -6.17 27.48 -6.62
C GLU A 386 -6.87 28.82 -6.36
N SER A 387 -6.11 29.83 -5.91
CA SER A 387 -6.63 31.18 -5.64
C SER A 387 -7.21 31.89 -6.88
N LEU A 388 -6.74 31.52 -8.08
CA LEU A 388 -7.18 32.13 -9.35
C LEU A 388 -8.42 31.43 -9.94
N LEU A 389 -8.77 30.24 -9.44
CA LEU A 389 -9.82 29.41 -10.03
C LEU A 389 -11.19 30.07 -9.99
N MET A 390 -11.49 30.85 -8.93
CA MET A 390 -12.79 31.48 -8.77
C MET A 390 -13.05 32.53 -9.85
N GLU A 391 -12.09 33.43 -10.09
CA GLU A 391 -12.18 34.44 -11.14
C GLU A 391 -12.12 33.78 -12.53
N PHE A 392 -11.21 32.82 -12.71
CA PHE A 392 -11.02 32.09 -13.95
C PHE A 392 -12.29 31.38 -14.44
N PHE A 393 -12.95 30.59 -13.58
CA PHE A 393 -14.16 29.85 -13.97
C PHE A 393 -15.38 30.77 -14.09
N THR A 394 -15.38 31.93 -13.42
CA THR A 394 -16.42 32.94 -13.62
C THR A 394 -16.34 33.51 -15.04
N GLU A 395 -15.14 33.93 -15.47
CA GLU A 395 -14.94 34.44 -16.84
C GLU A 395 -15.16 33.35 -17.90
N LEU A 396 -14.70 32.12 -17.65
CA LEU A 396 -14.90 30.99 -18.57
C LEU A 396 -16.39 30.71 -18.79
N LYS A 397 -17.21 30.82 -17.72
CA LYS A 397 -18.65 30.62 -17.77
C LYS A 397 -19.37 31.77 -18.48
N ASP A 398 -18.94 33.01 -18.28
CA ASP A 398 -19.50 34.16 -19.00
C ASP A 398 -19.26 34.07 -20.51
N ARG A 399 -18.17 33.41 -20.92
CA ARG A 399 -17.75 33.21 -22.32
C ARG A 399 -18.06 31.82 -22.87
N GLU A 400 -18.84 31.01 -22.16
CA GLU A 400 -19.13 29.61 -22.52
C GLU A 400 -19.71 29.49 -23.93
N GLY A 401 -20.63 30.39 -24.30
CA GLY A 401 -21.24 30.46 -25.63
C GLY A 401 -20.29 30.89 -26.75
N GLU A 402 -19.28 31.71 -26.45
CA GLU A 402 -18.24 32.11 -27.42
C GLU A 402 -17.31 30.92 -27.71
N PHE A 403 -17.01 30.14 -26.68
CA PHE A 403 -16.11 29.00 -26.76
C PHE A 403 -16.79 27.70 -27.22
N GLY A 404 -18.12 27.68 -27.38
CA GLY A 404 -18.85 26.48 -27.81
C GLY A 404 -18.79 25.33 -26.80
N ILE A 405 -18.61 25.67 -25.52
CA ILE A 405 -18.53 24.72 -24.42
C ILE A 405 -19.94 24.24 -24.07
N SER A 406 -20.10 22.94 -23.82
CA SER A 406 -21.37 22.33 -23.41
C SER A 406 -21.44 21.98 -21.93
N ASP A 407 -20.30 21.63 -21.33
CA ASP A 407 -20.20 21.27 -19.91
C ASP A 407 -18.76 21.48 -19.43
N ILE A 408 -18.61 21.90 -18.17
CA ILE A 408 -17.32 22.06 -17.49
C ILE A 408 -17.38 21.28 -16.19
N GLN A 409 -16.53 20.26 -16.06
CA GLN A 409 -16.41 19.47 -14.85
C GLN A 409 -15.08 19.76 -14.18
N LEU A 410 -15.13 20.18 -12.93
CA LEU A 410 -13.97 20.36 -12.08
C LEU A 410 -13.95 19.27 -11.01
N GLY A 411 -12.86 18.52 -10.94
CA GLY A 411 -12.63 17.48 -9.94
C GLY A 411 -11.25 17.60 -9.31
N LEU A 412 -11.05 16.87 -8.21
CA LEU A 412 -9.71 16.62 -7.68
C LEU A 412 -9.03 15.52 -8.50
N THR A 413 -7.71 15.47 -8.45
CA THR A 413 -6.96 14.30 -8.96
C THR A 413 -7.43 13.02 -8.29
N THR A 414 -7.26 11.91 -9.00
CA THR A 414 -7.73 10.62 -8.51
C THR A 414 -6.79 10.05 -7.45
N LEU A 415 -7.27 9.08 -6.68
CA LEU A 415 -6.44 8.45 -5.63
C LEU A 415 -5.31 7.60 -6.24
N GLU A 416 -5.50 7.11 -7.47
CA GLU A 416 -4.50 6.42 -8.28
C GLU A 416 -3.28 7.31 -8.53
N GLU A 417 -3.49 8.58 -8.89
CA GLU A 417 -2.39 9.51 -9.14
C GLU A 417 -1.59 9.81 -7.87
N VAL A 418 -2.29 10.07 -6.76
CA VAL A 418 -1.68 10.22 -5.44
C VAL A 418 -0.82 9.00 -5.08
N PHE A 419 -1.39 7.81 -5.28
CA PHE A 419 -0.71 6.56 -4.99
C PHE A 419 0.55 6.37 -5.83
N LEU A 420 0.49 6.63 -7.14
CA LEU A 420 1.64 6.50 -8.05
C LEU A 420 2.77 7.44 -7.66
N ASN A 421 2.45 8.68 -7.29
CA ASN A 421 3.44 9.66 -6.83
C ASN A 421 4.15 9.18 -5.56
N ILE A 422 3.39 8.73 -4.55
CA ILE A 422 3.93 8.26 -3.27
C ILE A 422 4.72 6.96 -3.45
N ALA A 423 4.22 6.02 -4.25
CA ALA A 423 4.92 4.76 -4.52
C ALA A 423 6.25 5.02 -5.26
N LYS A 424 6.24 5.91 -6.26
CA LYS A 424 7.45 6.32 -6.98
C LYS A 424 8.47 6.95 -6.04
N GLN A 425 8.05 7.90 -5.20
CA GLN A 425 8.92 8.52 -4.20
C GLN A 425 9.52 7.48 -3.25
N ALA A 426 8.71 6.55 -2.75
CA ALA A 426 9.18 5.51 -1.84
C ALA A 426 10.19 4.54 -2.48
N GLU A 427 10.04 4.22 -3.77
CA GLU A 427 11.02 3.43 -4.52
C GLU A 427 12.33 4.19 -4.71
N LEU A 428 12.27 5.48 -5.05
CA LEU A 428 13.46 6.33 -5.21
C LEU A 428 14.29 6.39 -3.92
N GLU A 429 13.64 6.62 -2.78
CA GLU A 429 14.29 6.66 -1.47
C GLU A 429 14.89 5.32 -1.08
N SER A 430 14.16 4.22 -1.30
CA SER A 430 14.65 2.88 -0.98
C SER A 430 15.87 2.54 -1.84
N ALA A 431 15.84 2.90 -3.12
CA ALA A 431 16.94 2.64 -4.03
C ALA A 431 18.17 3.52 -3.70
N ALA A 432 17.94 4.77 -3.26
CA ALA A 432 19.00 5.64 -2.75
C ALA A 432 19.64 5.07 -1.47
N ALA A 433 18.83 4.60 -0.51
CA ALA A 433 19.31 3.99 0.73
C ALA A 433 20.07 2.68 0.49
N GLU A 434 19.64 1.86 -0.47
CA GLU A 434 20.30 0.62 -0.87
C GLU A 434 21.53 0.84 -1.78
N GLY A 435 21.75 2.07 -2.26
CA GLY A 435 22.81 2.38 -3.23
C GLY A 435 22.65 1.63 -4.56
N SER A 436 21.41 1.47 -5.02
CA SER A 436 21.07 0.70 -6.22
C SER A 436 21.37 1.49 -7.51
N PHE A 437 21.95 0.83 -8.50
CA PHE A 437 22.31 1.42 -9.79
C PHE A 437 21.57 0.72 -10.94
N ALA A 438 21.08 1.47 -11.91
CA ALA A 438 20.60 0.97 -13.19
C ALA A 438 21.64 1.20 -14.30
N THR A 439 21.55 0.42 -15.38
CA THR A 439 22.40 0.59 -16.55
C THR A 439 21.64 1.35 -17.63
N LEU A 440 22.08 2.58 -17.94
CA LEU A 440 21.61 3.39 -19.05
C LEU A 440 22.42 3.07 -20.30
N THR A 441 21.77 2.76 -21.42
CA THR A 441 22.42 2.64 -22.73
C THR A 441 22.17 3.89 -23.55
N LEU A 442 23.24 4.60 -23.89
CA LEU A 442 23.18 5.81 -24.72
C LEU A 442 23.05 5.46 -26.21
N ASN A 443 22.59 6.41 -27.02
CA ASN A 443 22.48 6.28 -28.48
C ASN A 443 23.83 5.96 -29.15
N SER A 444 24.94 6.37 -28.53
CA SER A 444 26.31 6.05 -28.96
C SER A 444 26.71 4.58 -28.73
N GLY A 445 25.86 3.77 -28.10
CA GLY A 445 26.14 2.38 -27.71
C GLY A 445 26.91 2.22 -26.39
N SER A 446 27.22 3.33 -25.71
CA SER A 446 27.90 3.34 -24.42
C SER A 446 26.94 2.99 -23.28
N SER A 447 27.39 2.21 -22.30
CA SER A 447 26.60 1.85 -21.12
C SER A 447 27.11 2.56 -19.85
N LEU A 448 26.22 3.24 -19.14
CA LEU A 448 26.51 4.05 -17.97
C LEU A 448 25.76 3.50 -16.75
N GLN A 449 26.43 3.33 -15.62
CA GLN A 449 25.75 3.05 -14.35
C GLN A 449 25.27 4.34 -13.71
N ILE A 450 23.99 4.39 -13.39
CA ILE A 450 23.33 5.56 -12.83
C ILE A 450 22.56 5.17 -11.57
N PRO A 451 22.55 5.98 -10.51
CA PRO A 451 21.68 5.72 -9.37
C PRO A 451 20.22 5.63 -9.83
N VAL A 452 19.51 4.63 -9.32
CA VAL A 452 18.10 4.44 -9.66
C VAL A 452 17.33 5.70 -9.28
N GLY A 453 16.61 6.29 -10.24
CA GLY A 453 15.85 7.51 -10.04
C GLY A 453 16.51 8.82 -10.43
N ALA A 454 17.81 8.82 -10.76
CA ALA A 454 18.50 10.03 -11.18
C ALA A 454 17.90 10.57 -12.50
N ARG A 455 17.40 11.81 -12.48
CA ARG A 455 16.77 12.46 -13.64
C ARG A 455 17.79 13.12 -14.57
N TYR A 456 18.77 13.82 -14.03
CA TYR A 456 19.77 14.56 -14.79
C TYR A 456 21.13 13.92 -14.60
N ILE A 457 21.75 13.52 -15.72
CA ILE A 457 22.98 12.71 -15.67
C ILE A 457 24.00 13.28 -16.63
N GLY A 458 25.11 13.74 -16.07
CA GLY A 458 26.31 14.09 -16.82
C GLY A 458 27.04 12.85 -17.31
N ILE A 459 27.42 12.86 -18.58
CA ILE A 459 28.22 11.83 -19.23
C ILE A 459 29.70 12.16 -18.96
N PRO A 460 30.41 11.37 -18.13
CA PRO A 460 31.81 11.67 -17.80
C PRO A 460 32.70 11.55 -19.04
N GLY A 461 33.67 12.47 -19.16
CA GLY A 461 34.65 12.49 -20.25
C GLY A 461 34.17 13.20 -21.53
N THR A 462 33.06 13.92 -21.47
CA THR A 462 32.54 14.75 -22.59
C THR A 462 32.89 16.24 -22.46
N GLU A 463 33.79 16.57 -21.55
CA GLU A 463 34.34 17.93 -21.36
C GLU A 463 35.33 18.24 -22.49
N PHE A 464 34.91 19.07 -23.46
CA PHE A 464 35.76 19.51 -24.59
C PHE A 464 36.04 21.01 -24.49
N ALA A 465 37.03 21.49 -25.25
CA ALA A 465 37.44 22.90 -25.27
C ALA A 465 36.30 23.88 -25.66
N GLU A 466 35.25 23.41 -26.33
CA GLU A 466 34.07 24.20 -26.73
C GLU A 466 32.88 24.06 -25.75
N ASN A 467 32.88 23.03 -24.89
CA ASN A 467 31.82 22.75 -23.90
C ASN A 467 32.45 22.42 -22.54
N HIS A 468 32.82 23.47 -21.79
CA HIS A 468 33.47 23.32 -20.48
C HIS A 468 32.61 22.60 -19.42
N GLY A 469 31.28 22.55 -19.59
CA GLY A 469 30.37 21.88 -18.66
C GLY A 469 30.16 20.39 -18.91
N GLY A 470 30.57 19.86 -20.07
CA GLY A 470 30.25 18.48 -20.51
C GLY A 470 28.83 18.32 -21.06
N ILE A 471 28.47 17.08 -21.39
CA ILE A 471 27.18 16.68 -21.96
C ILE A 471 26.36 15.95 -20.89
N MET A 472 25.05 16.18 -20.87
CA MET A 472 24.11 15.45 -20.04
C MET A 472 22.95 14.87 -20.84
N VAL A 473 22.25 13.95 -20.19
CA VAL A 473 20.98 13.37 -20.63
C VAL A 473 19.95 13.46 -19.52
N ILE A 474 18.69 13.63 -19.91
CA ILE A 474 17.54 13.54 -19.02
C ILE A 474 17.01 12.12 -19.11
N VAL A 475 17.03 11.39 -18.01
CA VAL A 475 16.57 9.99 -17.96
C VAL A 475 15.11 9.95 -17.54
N ASN A 476 14.33 9.22 -18.32
CA ASN A 476 12.93 8.94 -18.04
C ASN A 476 12.82 7.59 -17.32
N TRP A 477 12.09 7.61 -16.21
CA TRP A 477 11.88 6.45 -15.35
C TRP A 477 10.40 6.08 -15.33
N GLU A 478 10.11 4.82 -15.57
CA GLU A 478 8.78 4.22 -15.46
C GLU A 478 8.80 3.08 -14.45
N GLN A 479 7.63 2.73 -13.91
CA GLN A 479 7.49 1.52 -13.10
C GLN A 479 7.15 0.34 -14.00
N ASP A 480 7.84 -0.78 -13.80
CA ASP A 480 7.44 -2.05 -14.40
C ASP A 480 6.19 -2.62 -13.71
N ASP A 481 5.65 -3.73 -14.24
CA ASP A 481 4.47 -4.42 -13.69
C ASP A 481 4.64 -4.89 -12.23
N SER A 482 5.90 -4.92 -11.73
CA SER A 482 6.23 -5.27 -10.35
C SER A 482 6.38 -4.04 -9.44
N GLY A 483 6.19 -2.84 -9.98
CA GLY A 483 6.31 -1.55 -9.29
C GLY A 483 7.75 -1.05 -9.15
N ARG A 484 8.74 -1.68 -9.81
CA ARG A 484 10.15 -1.26 -9.74
C ARG A 484 10.45 -0.22 -10.80
N LEU A 485 11.28 0.76 -10.43
CA LEU A 485 11.72 1.80 -11.35
C LEU A 485 12.72 1.25 -12.38
N CYS A 486 12.33 1.33 -13.64
CA CYS A 486 13.12 0.96 -14.81
C CYS A 486 13.32 2.19 -15.70
N ILE A 487 14.43 2.22 -16.43
CA ILE A 487 14.69 3.28 -17.41
C ILE A 487 13.80 3.02 -18.62
N SER A 488 12.87 3.94 -18.92
CA SER A 488 12.04 3.85 -20.13
C SER A 488 12.70 4.50 -21.34
N GLY A 489 13.60 5.47 -21.10
CA GLY A 489 14.40 6.10 -22.14
C GLY A 489 15.21 7.27 -21.61
N HIS A 490 15.82 8.01 -22.53
CA HIS A 490 16.52 9.26 -22.24
C HIS A 490 16.30 10.29 -23.35
N SER A 491 16.43 11.56 -23.03
CA SER A 491 16.44 12.66 -24.00
C SER A 491 17.65 12.58 -24.94
N GLU A 492 17.67 13.41 -25.97
CA GLU A 492 18.92 13.66 -26.71
C GLU A 492 20.01 14.23 -25.78
N GLU A 493 21.26 13.99 -26.19
CA GLU A 493 22.46 14.50 -25.53
C GLU A 493 22.49 16.03 -25.63
N MET A 494 22.49 16.71 -24.48
CA MET A 494 22.41 18.17 -24.40
C MET A 494 23.55 18.73 -23.55
N PRO A 495 24.06 19.95 -23.84
CA PRO A 495 25.14 20.54 -23.06
C PRO A 495 24.68 20.87 -21.64
N ILE A 496 25.55 20.64 -20.65
CA ILE A 496 25.29 21.01 -19.26
C ILE A 496 25.30 22.55 -19.15
N PRO A 497 24.27 23.17 -18.55
CA PRO A 497 24.26 24.62 -18.34
C PRO A 497 25.47 25.11 -17.53
N PRO A 498 26.05 26.28 -17.87
CA PRO A 498 27.34 26.74 -17.35
C PRO A 498 27.37 27.08 -15.85
N HIS A 499 26.22 27.08 -15.17
CA HIS A 499 26.07 27.37 -13.73
C HIS A 499 26.07 26.11 -12.85
N ILE A 500 26.20 24.92 -13.44
CA ILE A 500 26.16 23.64 -12.73
C ILE A 500 27.59 23.16 -12.49
N GLU A 501 28.01 23.12 -11.22
CA GLU A 501 29.28 22.51 -10.84
C GLU A 501 29.14 20.99 -10.74
N MET A 502 29.93 20.26 -11.53
CA MET A 502 30.00 18.80 -11.41
C MET A 502 30.74 18.42 -10.14
N THR A 503 30.01 18.05 -9.07
CA THR A 503 30.63 17.37 -7.92
C THR A 503 31.04 15.95 -8.32
N ALA A 504 32.32 15.75 -8.60
CA ALA A 504 32.89 14.43 -8.83
C ALA A 504 32.65 13.54 -7.59
N SER A 505 31.93 12.43 -7.77
CA SER A 505 31.84 11.40 -6.73
C SER A 505 33.23 10.76 -6.53
N PRO A 506 33.67 10.46 -5.31
CA PRO A 506 35.01 9.94 -5.08
C PRO A 506 35.18 8.61 -5.81
N MET A 507 36.23 8.52 -6.64
CA MET A 507 36.67 7.27 -7.24
C MET A 507 37.03 6.28 -6.13
N THR A 508 36.12 5.36 -5.78
CA THR A 508 36.48 4.20 -4.98
C THR A 508 37.25 3.22 -5.86
N THR A 509 38.57 3.33 -5.83
CA THR A 509 39.47 2.30 -6.36
C THR A 509 39.41 1.08 -5.44
N SER A 510 38.56 0.09 -5.75
CA SER A 510 38.74 -1.25 -5.20
C SER A 510 39.81 -1.98 -6.01
N GLY A 511 40.91 -2.31 -5.33
CA GLY A 511 42.06 -2.97 -5.91
C GLY A 511 41.82 -4.46 -6.16
N TRP A 512 42.39 -4.90 -7.29
CA TRP A 512 42.93 -6.23 -7.60
C TRP A 512 41.95 -7.35 -8.01
N GLY A 513 42.01 -7.67 -9.31
CA GLY A 513 41.84 -9.03 -9.81
C GLY A 513 40.56 -9.29 -10.61
N PHE A 514 40.73 -9.61 -11.89
CA PHE A 514 39.76 -10.02 -12.92
C PHE A 514 39.15 -8.92 -13.80
N ARG A 515 39.30 -9.11 -15.12
CA ARG A 515 38.74 -8.31 -16.22
C ARG A 515 37.20 -8.28 -16.15
N GLN A 516 36.63 -7.41 -15.33
CA GLN A 516 35.30 -6.86 -15.58
C GLN A 516 35.48 -5.56 -16.36
N ARG A 517 34.71 -5.39 -17.46
CA ARG A 517 34.61 -4.10 -18.16
C ARG A 517 34.35 -3.02 -17.11
N ARG A 518 35.26 -2.04 -16.98
CA ARG A 518 35.04 -0.85 -16.13
C ARG A 518 33.74 -0.19 -16.59
N GLN A 519 32.67 -0.38 -15.84
CA GLN A 519 31.42 0.32 -16.11
C GLN A 519 31.59 1.77 -15.65
N ILE A 520 31.36 2.69 -16.58
CA ILE A 520 31.47 4.12 -16.36
C ILE A 520 30.25 4.55 -15.52
N ARG A 521 30.46 5.37 -14.49
CA ARG A 521 29.37 5.89 -13.64
C ARG A 521 28.97 7.28 -14.08
N GLY A 522 27.66 7.51 -14.24
CA GLY A 522 27.12 8.82 -14.54
C GLY A 522 27.23 9.77 -13.35
N VAL A 523 27.45 11.05 -13.62
CA VAL A 523 27.47 12.08 -12.58
C VAL A 523 26.04 12.58 -12.42
N VAL A 524 25.45 12.39 -11.24
CA VAL A 524 24.09 12.89 -10.96
C VAL A 524 24.16 14.40 -10.77
N ILE A 525 23.30 15.11 -11.50
CA ILE A 525 23.12 16.55 -11.38
C ILE A 525 21.88 16.80 -10.52
N ASP A 526 22.00 17.68 -9.52
CA ASP A 526 20.90 18.01 -8.61
C ASP A 526 19.81 18.81 -9.37
N PRO A 527 18.54 18.37 -9.37
CA PRO A 527 17.42 19.13 -9.94
C PRO A 527 17.31 20.57 -9.43
N ALA A 528 17.72 20.85 -8.19
CA ALA A 528 17.67 22.20 -7.63
C ALA A 528 18.60 23.19 -8.37
N GLN A 529 19.70 22.68 -8.96
CA GLN A 529 20.64 23.49 -9.74
C GLN A 529 20.08 23.82 -11.14
N MET A 530 19.10 23.07 -11.62
CA MET A 530 18.46 23.28 -12.93
C MET A 530 17.34 24.32 -12.92
N ASN A 531 16.62 24.48 -11.80
CA ASN A 531 15.45 25.37 -11.71
C ASN A 531 15.79 26.87 -11.71
N TYR A 532 17.06 27.27 -11.61
CA TYR A 532 17.48 28.67 -11.74
C TYR A 532 17.42 29.21 -13.17
N THR A 533 16.93 28.43 -14.14
CA THR A 533 16.88 28.79 -15.56
C THR A 533 15.56 29.41 -16.04
N ASN A 534 14.49 29.41 -15.24
CA ASN A 534 13.19 29.98 -15.64
C ASN A 534 12.83 31.34 -15.00
N VAL A 535 13.78 31.98 -14.30
CA VAL A 535 13.62 33.36 -13.80
C VAL A 535 14.64 34.24 -14.49
N ASN A 536 14.34 34.68 -15.70
CA ASN A 536 14.81 35.93 -16.29
C ASN A 536 13.99 36.29 -17.53
#